data_AF-A0A919GTF8-F1
#
_entry.id   AF-A0A919GTF8-F1
#
_cell.length_a   1.000
_cell.length_b   1.000
_cell.length_c   1.000
_cell.angle_alpha   90.00
_cell.angle_beta   90.00
_cell.angle_gamma   90.00
#
_symmetry.space_group_name_H-M   'P 1'
#
loop_
_entity.id
_entity.type
_entity.pdbx_description
1 polymer ?
#
loop_
_entity_poly.entity_id
_entity_poly.type
_entity_poly.pdbx_seq_one_letter_code
_entity_poly.pdbx_strand_id
1 'polypeptide(L)'
;MERDDAARLRALVAAVEANGPVPVPESAAARFAELTGVRRAVARLVVAGLVGRPHPEEDRALVRGAPYRATPMTAKSYDGLRERLGGAGRRAVLAAALPADPAGLWLPGGVEAAVERMAGVWQELVGTLPAVHDEAADALEADLGLPEVWARRLAGGYGAAADATVEAAGWELAATRYGIGVEVRAVPPAGPELPYGTPVGLPVEQMAAALVWAWTDRPVGDPAVAGAAALYERLRAELERPELLLALPGGRIQDTSERIAERFGPGRLPVAMDARKEEGPVPVTAYDSWPLVVCAPGGASFLRPAAVADPEVWRRVRELTDLAEELDRVAPLLAGGGLDRMMRRSRSGAVPDGAYEADPRSSCPELVARVAQELGTGADAGALYLQLAALAAPTDRNVRRWNGWSTKRHAEVRAELLGTGAVVEAKRARAGRTLFLPGEWTELKSPHLPLETAKLAAHAVRPMWSNAIRSPFGRILATAPLHEMFAAAWERLRGGEATAD
;
A
#
# COMPACT_ATOMS: atom_id res chain seq x y z
N MET A 1 39.73 -20.87 26.07
CA MET A 1 40.74 -19.79 26.06
C MET A 1 39.98 -18.51 26.36
N GLU A 2 40.04 -18.02 27.61
CA GLU A 2 39.39 -16.77 28.01
C GLU A 2 39.95 -15.63 27.15
N ARG A 3 39.07 -14.90 26.45
CA ARG A 3 39.45 -13.71 25.70
C ARG A 3 39.82 -12.62 26.71
N ASP A 4 41.01 -12.05 26.62
CA ASP A 4 41.41 -10.88 27.42
C ASP A 4 40.75 -9.61 26.85
N ASP A 5 39.48 -9.42 27.16
CA ASP A 5 38.69 -8.28 26.69
C ASP A 5 39.18 -6.95 27.31
N ALA A 6 39.81 -6.98 28.48
CA ALA A 6 40.36 -5.79 29.12
C ALA A 6 41.60 -5.26 28.37
N ALA A 7 42.47 -6.14 27.89
CA ALA A 7 43.56 -5.73 27.01
C ALA A 7 43.05 -5.17 25.67
N ARG A 8 42.05 -5.83 25.07
CA ARG A 8 41.45 -5.38 23.79
C ARG A 8 40.78 -4.02 23.90
N LEU A 9 40.05 -3.74 24.99
CA LEU A 9 39.45 -2.42 25.20
C LEU A 9 40.52 -1.32 25.36
N ARG A 10 41.60 -1.59 26.09
CA ARG A 10 42.73 -0.64 26.19
C ARG A 10 43.40 -0.40 24.84
N ALA A 11 43.61 -1.45 24.05
CA ALA A 11 44.15 -1.33 22.70
C ALA A 11 43.21 -0.57 21.75
N LEU A 12 41.89 -0.75 21.89
CA LEU A 12 40.91 0.04 21.14
C LEU A 12 40.99 1.52 21.49
N VAL A 13 41.02 1.88 22.78
CA VAL A 13 41.15 3.28 23.22
C VAL A 13 42.44 3.89 22.66
N ALA A 14 43.57 3.21 22.78
CA ALA A 14 44.84 3.69 22.23
C ALA A 14 44.79 3.87 20.71
N ALA A 15 44.13 2.96 19.99
CA ALA A 15 43.98 3.05 18.54
C ALA A 15 43.06 4.23 18.13
N VAL A 16 41.99 4.50 18.88
CA VAL A 16 41.13 5.69 18.68
C VAL A 16 41.89 6.98 18.97
N GLU A 17 42.70 7.02 20.03
CA GLU A 17 43.53 8.19 20.34
C GLU A 17 44.56 8.47 19.24
N ALA A 18 45.15 7.42 18.65
CA ALA A 18 46.15 7.55 17.60
C ALA A 18 45.55 7.92 16.22
N ASN A 19 44.38 7.39 15.88
CA ASN A 19 43.82 7.47 14.52
C ASN A 19 42.51 8.27 14.42
N GLY A 20 41.94 8.72 15.54
CA GLY A 20 40.61 9.33 15.60
C GLY A 20 39.46 8.32 15.56
N PRO A 21 38.20 8.78 15.50
CA PRO A 21 37.04 7.91 15.43
C PRO A 21 37.08 7.03 14.16
N VAL A 22 36.67 5.76 14.29
CA VAL A 22 36.59 4.84 13.14
C VAL A 22 35.58 5.38 12.13
N PRO A 23 35.99 5.66 10.88
CA PRO A 23 35.06 6.11 9.85
C PRO A 23 34.15 4.94 9.44
N VAL A 24 32.84 5.18 9.39
CA VAL A 24 31.86 4.20 8.93
C VAL A 24 31.44 4.57 7.50
N PRO A 25 32.01 3.93 6.46
CA PRO A 25 31.63 4.22 5.08
C PRO A 25 30.24 3.65 4.77
N GLU A 26 29.60 4.20 3.75
CA GLU A 26 28.31 3.71 3.26
C GLU A 26 28.39 2.26 2.74
N SER A 27 29.58 1.78 2.32
CA SER A 27 29.84 0.38 1.96
C SER A 27 29.57 -0.57 3.13
N ALA A 28 29.90 -0.16 4.36
CA ALA A 28 29.69 -0.95 5.56
C ALA A 28 28.19 -1.14 5.84
N ALA A 29 27.40 -0.07 5.75
CA ALA A 29 25.95 -0.16 5.87
C ALA A 29 25.32 -0.99 4.74
N ALA A 30 25.83 -0.85 3.50
CA ALA A 30 25.42 -1.66 2.36
C ALA A 30 25.61 -3.15 2.63
N ARG A 31 26.80 -3.52 3.11
CA ARG A 31 27.18 -4.90 3.37
C ARG A 31 26.37 -5.49 4.51
N PHE A 32 26.13 -4.73 5.59
CA PHE A 32 25.28 -5.18 6.68
C PHE A 32 23.84 -5.43 6.20
N ALA A 33 23.28 -4.53 5.40
CA ALA A 33 21.94 -4.68 4.82
C ALA A 33 21.85 -5.90 3.90
N GLU A 34 22.85 -6.14 3.05
CA GLU A 34 22.94 -7.31 2.17
C GLU A 34 22.92 -8.63 2.98
N LEU A 35 23.71 -8.70 4.05
CA LEU A 35 23.83 -9.92 4.86
C LEU A 35 22.59 -10.19 5.72
N THR A 36 21.91 -9.16 6.21
CA THR A 36 20.84 -9.31 7.20
C THR A 36 19.43 -9.12 6.62
N GLY A 37 19.32 -8.48 5.45
CA GLY A 37 18.06 -8.11 4.81
C GLY A 37 17.33 -6.93 5.45
N VAL A 38 17.95 -6.24 6.42
CA VAL A 38 17.39 -5.00 6.97
C VAL A 38 17.53 -3.87 5.96
N ARG A 39 16.67 -2.86 6.09
CA ARG A 39 16.75 -1.64 5.29
C ARG A 39 18.06 -0.90 5.50
N ARG A 40 18.55 -0.21 4.48
CA ARG A 40 19.84 0.48 4.54
C ARG A 40 19.90 1.59 5.60
N ALA A 41 18.78 2.26 5.87
CA ALA A 41 18.69 3.21 6.97
C ALA A 41 18.87 2.53 8.35
N VAL A 42 18.29 1.35 8.55
CA VAL A 42 18.50 0.53 9.75
C VAL A 42 19.96 0.08 9.83
N ALA A 43 20.53 -0.39 8.72
CA ALA A 43 21.92 -0.81 8.68
C ALA A 43 22.88 0.34 9.07
N ARG A 44 22.65 1.57 8.60
CA ARG A 44 23.42 2.75 9.05
C ARG A 44 23.33 2.96 10.57
N LEU A 45 22.14 2.85 11.15
CA LEU A 45 21.93 3.00 12.59
C LEU A 45 22.64 1.90 13.39
N VAL A 46 22.62 0.66 12.90
CA VAL A 46 23.27 -0.49 13.54
C VAL A 46 24.78 -0.36 13.49
N VAL A 47 25.35 -0.14 12.29
CA VAL A 47 26.81 -0.04 12.10
C VAL A 47 27.38 1.22 12.79
N ALA A 48 26.60 2.30 12.92
CA ALA A 48 26.98 3.46 13.72
C ALA A 48 26.91 3.24 15.26
N GLY A 49 26.64 2.02 15.71
CA GLY A 49 26.65 1.67 17.13
C GLY A 49 25.27 1.48 17.75
N LEU A 50 24.26 1.05 16.98
CA LEU A 50 22.87 0.93 17.44
C LEU A 50 22.35 2.22 18.09
N VAL A 51 22.54 3.33 17.37
CA VAL A 51 22.26 4.68 17.84
C VAL A 51 20.80 4.85 18.24
N GLY A 52 20.55 5.53 19.36
CA GLY A 52 19.21 5.93 19.78
C GLY A 52 19.23 6.77 21.06
N ARG A 53 18.10 7.41 21.37
CA ARG A 53 17.87 8.25 22.54
C ARG A 53 16.78 7.66 23.43
N PRO A 54 16.79 7.95 24.74
CA PRO A 54 15.72 7.53 25.63
C PRO A 54 14.42 8.31 25.40
N HIS A 55 14.50 9.59 24.99
CA HIS A 55 13.32 10.41 24.74
C HIS A 55 12.74 10.12 23.34
N PRO A 56 11.46 9.71 23.21
CA PRO A 56 10.90 9.23 21.93
C PRO A 56 10.96 10.26 20.79
N GLU A 57 10.75 11.54 21.09
CA GLU A 57 10.77 12.59 20.05
C GLU A 57 12.19 12.89 19.57
N GLU A 58 13.16 12.87 20.48
CA GLU A 58 14.57 13.09 20.16
C GLU A 58 15.14 11.90 19.39
N ASP A 59 14.75 10.68 19.75
CA ASP A 59 15.11 9.46 19.03
C ASP A 59 14.57 9.51 17.60
N ARG A 60 13.28 9.83 17.43
CA ARG A 60 12.67 10.02 16.10
C ARG A 60 13.37 11.09 15.28
N ALA A 61 13.72 12.23 15.89
CA ALA A 61 14.46 13.28 15.19
C ALA A 61 15.85 12.81 14.75
N LEU A 62 16.57 12.06 15.60
CA LEU A 62 17.87 11.50 15.31
C LEU A 62 17.82 10.49 14.16
N VAL A 63 16.95 9.48 14.24
CA VAL A 63 16.93 8.37 13.27
C VAL A 63 16.43 8.81 11.89
N ARG A 64 15.60 9.85 11.85
CA ARG A 64 15.10 10.44 10.60
C ARG A 64 16.08 11.47 10.00
N GLY A 65 16.96 12.03 10.82
CA GLY A 65 17.96 13.00 10.40
C GLY A 65 19.06 12.40 9.52
N ALA A 66 19.85 13.27 8.89
CA ALA A 66 21.09 12.83 8.26
C ALA A 66 22.09 12.33 9.33
N PRO A 67 22.86 11.27 9.06
CA PRO A 67 22.97 10.54 7.79
C PRO A 67 21.99 9.36 7.62
N TYR A 68 21.17 9.03 8.63
CA TYR A 68 20.38 7.79 8.67
C TYR A 68 19.16 7.81 7.73
N ARG A 69 18.44 8.95 7.70
CA ARG A 69 17.29 9.21 6.83
C ARG A 69 16.21 8.12 6.89
N ALA A 70 15.94 7.55 8.07
CA ALA A 70 14.87 6.58 8.23
C ALA A 70 13.50 7.23 7.98
N THR A 71 12.60 6.52 7.32
CA THR A 71 11.18 6.89 7.24
C THR A 71 10.49 6.66 8.60
N PRO A 72 9.29 7.25 8.85
CA PRO A 72 8.55 6.98 10.08
C PRO A 72 8.39 5.49 10.40
N MET A 73 8.06 4.65 9.41
CA MET A 73 7.86 3.21 9.66
C MET A 73 9.19 2.45 9.77
N THR A 74 10.24 2.90 9.09
CA THR A 74 11.59 2.34 9.28
C THR A 74 12.13 2.63 10.68
N ALA A 75 11.87 3.83 11.21
CA ALA A 75 12.19 4.18 12.60
C ALA A 75 11.45 3.25 13.58
N LYS A 76 10.14 3.04 13.37
CA LYS A 76 9.36 2.10 14.18
C LYS A 76 9.86 0.65 14.07
N SER A 77 10.25 0.22 12.87
CA SER A 77 10.86 -1.10 12.63
C SER A 77 12.17 -1.25 13.40
N TYR A 78 13.01 -0.21 13.36
CA TYR A 78 14.27 -0.17 14.11
C TYR A 78 14.05 -0.26 15.64
N ASP A 79 13.06 0.45 16.18
CA ASP A 79 12.71 0.35 17.60
C ASP A 79 12.31 -1.08 17.99
N GLY A 80 11.44 -1.72 17.20
CA GLY A 80 11.05 -3.11 17.42
C GLY A 80 12.23 -4.08 17.35
N LEU A 81 13.20 -3.84 16.45
CA LEU A 81 14.43 -4.63 16.37
C LEU A 81 15.33 -4.44 17.61
N ARG A 82 15.44 -3.22 18.14
CA ARG A 82 16.19 -2.94 19.38
C ARG A 82 15.53 -3.58 20.60
N GLU A 83 14.21 -3.58 20.67
CA GLU A 83 13.44 -4.26 21.71
C GLU A 83 13.68 -5.77 21.65
N ARG A 84 13.57 -6.36 20.46
CA ARG A 84 13.81 -7.80 20.23
C ARG A 84 15.24 -8.22 20.58
N LEU A 85 16.24 -7.41 20.27
CA LEU A 85 17.63 -7.65 20.67
C LEU A 85 17.84 -7.53 22.20
N GLY A 86 17.01 -6.72 22.88
CA GLY A 86 17.18 -6.40 24.29
C GLY A 86 18.53 -5.74 24.61
N GLY A 87 18.86 -5.58 25.88
CA GLY A 87 20.14 -5.01 26.29
C GLY A 87 21.35 -5.91 25.96
N ALA A 88 21.19 -7.22 26.17
CA ALA A 88 22.26 -8.20 25.97
C ALA A 88 22.58 -8.41 24.48
N GLY A 89 21.57 -8.58 23.63
CA GLY A 89 21.78 -8.77 22.20
C GLY A 89 22.39 -7.55 21.52
N ARG A 90 21.97 -6.33 21.90
CA ARG A 90 22.61 -5.10 21.42
C ARG A 90 24.11 -5.06 21.75
N ARG A 91 24.49 -5.40 22.98
CA ARG A 91 25.92 -5.48 23.36
C ARG A 91 26.66 -6.58 22.60
N ALA A 92 26.04 -7.73 22.38
CA ALA A 92 26.65 -8.84 21.64
C ALA A 92 26.96 -8.44 20.19
N VAL A 93 26.01 -7.80 19.50
CA VAL A 93 26.22 -7.30 18.13
C VAL A 93 27.38 -6.29 18.09
N LEU A 94 27.43 -5.33 19.01
CA LEU A 94 28.52 -4.35 19.06
C LEU A 94 29.88 -4.97 19.43
N ALA A 95 29.91 -5.92 20.36
CA ALA A 95 31.13 -6.62 20.75
C ALA A 95 31.73 -7.43 19.60
N ALA A 96 30.89 -7.97 18.71
CA ALA A 96 31.33 -8.70 17.52
C ALA A 96 32.10 -7.82 16.52
N ALA A 97 31.84 -6.50 16.51
CA ALA A 97 32.55 -5.56 15.67
C ALA A 97 34.05 -5.52 16.01
N LEU A 98 34.42 -5.69 17.29
CA LEU A 98 35.81 -5.60 17.74
C LEU A 98 36.60 -6.85 17.31
N PRO A 99 37.65 -6.73 16.46
CA PRO A 99 38.54 -7.84 16.14
C PRO A 99 39.44 -8.24 17.32
N ALA A 100 40.22 -9.31 17.16
CA ALA A 100 41.21 -9.73 18.16
C ALA A 100 42.28 -8.64 18.39
N ASP A 101 42.77 -8.03 17.30
CA ASP A 101 43.59 -6.82 17.32
C ASP A 101 42.77 -5.59 16.88
N PRO A 102 42.38 -4.70 17.81
CA PRO A 102 41.56 -3.51 17.51
C PRO A 102 42.13 -2.57 16.45
N ALA A 103 43.46 -2.49 16.30
CA ALA A 103 44.08 -1.63 15.30
C ALA A 103 43.68 -2.02 13.86
N GLY A 104 43.27 -3.28 13.67
CA GLY A 104 42.77 -3.80 12.40
C GLY A 104 41.52 -3.07 11.86
N LEU A 105 40.78 -2.33 12.69
CA LEU A 105 39.62 -1.53 12.25
C LEU A 105 39.99 -0.39 11.29
N TRP A 106 41.22 0.14 11.40
CA TRP A 106 41.72 1.24 10.54
C TRP A 106 42.44 0.74 9.29
N LEU A 107 42.64 -0.57 9.14
CA LEU A 107 43.20 -1.16 7.93
C LEU A 107 42.15 -1.21 6.81
N PRO A 108 42.55 -1.20 5.53
CA PRO A 108 41.64 -1.41 4.41
C PRO A 108 40.79 -2.69 4.60
N GLY A 109 39.47 -2.57 4.51
CA GLY A 109 38.53 -3.68 4.73
C GLY A 109 38.25 -4.03 6.20
N GLY A 110 38.87 -3.33 7.15
CA GLY A 110 38.71 -3.59 8.59
C GLY A 110 37.28 -3.38 9.08
N VAL A 111 36.61 -2.33 8.60
CA VAL A 111 35.21 -2.02 8.94
C VAL A 111 34.25 -3.00 8.28
N GLU A 112 34.50 -3.40 7.04
CA GLU A 112 33.73 -4.44 6.34
C GLU A 112 33.81 -5.77 7.09
N ALA A 113 35.01 -6.20 7.51
CA ALA A 113 35.19 -7.41 8.30
C ALA A 113 34.51 -7.31 9.69
N ALA A 114 34.47 -6.12 10.30
CA ALA A 114 33.71 -5.87 11.53
C ALA A 114 32.20 -6.03 11.30
N VAL A 115 31.68 -5.45 10.21
CA VAL A 115 30.28 -5.58 9.81
C VAL A 115 29.89 -7.03 9.57
N GLU A 116 30.74 -7.84 8.92
CA GLU A 116 30.46 -9.26 8.69
C GLU A 116 30.29 -10.03 10.01
N ARG A 117 31.14 -9.74 11.01
CA ARG A 117 30.99 -10.32 12.36
C ARG A 117 29.72 -9.83 13.07
N MET A 118 29.42 -8.53 12.98
CA MET A 118 28.17 -7.97 13.52
C MET A 118 26.95 -8.63 12.89
N ALA A 119 26.97 -8.82 11.57
CA ALA A 119 25.89 -9.44 10.82
C ALA A 119 25.70 -10.91 11.22
N GLY A 120 26.77 -11.67 11.43
CA GLY A 120 26.68 -13.05 11.92
C GLY A 120 25.93 -13.14 13.26
N VAL A 121 26.31 -12.32 14.25
CA VAL A 121 25.59 -12.27 15.54
C VAL A 121 24.16 -11.76 15.39
N TRP A 122 23.93 -10.79 14.50
CA TRP A 122 22.58 -10.32 14.20
C TRP A 122 21.69 -11.44 13.67
N GLN A 123 22.18 -12.22 12.70
CA GLN A 123 21.45 -13.33 12.10
C GLN A 123 21.11 -14.41 13.13
N GLU A 124 22.01 -14.71 14.07
CA GLU A 124 21.75 -15.64 15.17
C GLU A 124 20.63 -15.16 16.11
N LEU A 125 20.60 -13.86 16.41
CA LEU A 125 19.67 -13.30 17.40
C LEU A 125 18.31 -12.90 16.82
N VAL A 126 18.30 -12.36 15.59
CA VAL A 126 17.13 -11.75 14.94
C VAL A 126 16.68 -12.56 13.72
N GLY A 127 17.58 -13.31 13.10
CA GLY A 127 17.36 -13.97 11.82
C GLY A 127 17.71 -13.08 10.63
N THR A 128 17.54 -13.65 9.45
CA THR A 128 17.74 -12.99 8.15
C THR A 128 16.40 -12.71 7.50
N LEU A 129 16.24 -11.51 6.95
CA LEU A 129 15.09 -11.16 6.13
C LEU A 129 15.47 -11.25 4.64
N PRO A 130 14.50 -11.46 3.73
CA PRO A 130 14.77 -11.25 2.32
C PRO A 130 15.18 -9.80 2.06
N ALA A 131 16.06 -9.61 1.09
CA ALA A 131 16.45 -8.29 0.62
C ALA A 131 15.21 -7.48 0.21
N VAL A 132 15.26 -6.18 0.49
CA VAL A 132 14.18 -5.23 0.17
C VAL A 132 14.72 -4.13 -0.71
N HIS A 133 13.96 -3.73 -1.72
CA HIS A 133 14.26 -2.56 -2.53
C HIS A 133 13.87 -1.30 -1.74
N ASP A 134 14.85 -0.62 -1.14
CA ASP A 134 14.63 0.53 -0.24
C ASP A 134 13.79 1.64 -0.87
N GLU A 135 14.06 2.01 -2.13
CA GLU A 135 13.30 3.07 -2.82
C GLU A 135 11.83 2.67 -3.04
N ALA A 136 11.58 1.40 -3.36
CA ALA A 136 10.21 0.90 -3.53
C ALA A 136 9.49 0.85 -2.18
N ALA A 137 10.18 0.46 -1.10
CA ALA A 137 9.63 0.49 0.25
C ALA A 137 9.29 1.91 0.72
N ASP A 138 10.17 2.89 0.45
CA ASP A 138 9.93 4.30 0.77
C ASP A 138 8.74 4.87 0.00
N ALA A 139 8.63 4.57 -1.30
CA ALA A 139 7.52 5.01 -2.12
C ALA A 139 6.20 4.35 -1.68
N LEU A 140 6.22 3.06 -1.38
CA LEU A 140 5.04 2.33 -0.88
C LEU A 140 4.56 2.86 0.48
N GLU A 141 5.48 3.19 1.39
CA GLU A 141 5.15 3.86 2.65
C GLU A 141 4.56 5.26 2.40
N ALA A 142 5.17 6.05 1.51
CA ALA A 142 4.71 7.41 1.24
C ALA A 142 3.31 7.44 0.60
N ASP A 143 3.05 6.53 -0.34
CA ASP A 143 1.83 6.54 -1.15
C ASP A 143 0.68 5.80 -0.45
N LEU A 144 0.97 4.66 0.19
CA LEU A 144 -0.04 3.79 0.77
C LEU A 144 0.02 3.73 2.31
N GLY A 145 1.13 4.11 2.94
CA GLY A 145 1.34 3.92 4.38
C GLY A 145 1.55 2.45 4.75
N LEU A 146 2.04 1.63 3.81
CA LEU A 146 2.28 0.22 4.03
C LEU A 146 3.73 -0.05 4.46
N PRO A 147 3.96 -0.96 5.44
CA PRO A 147 5.31 -1.27 5.92
C PRO A 147 6.16 -2.01 4.88
N GLU A 148 7.47 -2.04 5.11
CA GLU A 148 8.46 -2.75 4.28
C GLU A 148 8.16 -4.25 4.06
N VAL A 149 7.36 -4.89 4.93
CA VAL A 149 6.86 -6.26 4.72
C VAL A 149 6.14 -6.37 3.37
N TRP A 150 5.38 -5.36 2.97
CA TRP A 150 4.67 -5.33 1.69
C TRP A 150 5.61 -5.16 0.51
N ALA A 151 6.67 -4.39 0.64
CA ALA A 151 7.70 -4.29 -0.40
C ALA A 151 8.36 -5.66 -0.66
N ARG A 152 8.64 -6.42 0.41
CA ARG A 152 9.14 -7.81 0.27
C ARG A 152 8.10 -8.74 -0.34
N ARG A 153 6.83 -8.62 0.05
CA ARG A 153 5.72 -9.41 -0.52
C ARG A 153 5.49 -9.09 -2.00
N LEU A 154 5.67 -7.84 -2.41
CA LEU A 154 5.60 -7.43 -3.80
C LEU A 154 6.79 -7.97 -4.61
N ALA A 155 7.99 -8.02 -4.03
CA ALA A 155 9.16 -8.57 -4.70
C ALA A 155 9.14 -10.11 -4.81
N GLY A 156 8.70 -10.82 -3.77
CA GLY A 156 8.83 -12.29 -3.67
C GLY A 156 7.53 -13.08 -3.47
N GLY A 157 6.37 -12.44 -3.48
CA GLY A 157 5.07 -13.06 -3.17
C GLY A 157 4.76 -13.06 -1.66
N TYR A 158 3.52 -13.44 -1.29
CA TYR A 158 3.04 -13.26 0.10
C TYR A 158 3.91 -13.93 1.17
N GLY A 159 4.43 -15.13 0.88
CA GLY A 159 5.30 -15.89 1.78
C GLY A 159 6.72 -15.36 1.91
N ALA A 160 7.14 -14.39 1.10
CA ALA A 160 8.47 -13.83 1.17
C ALA A 160 8.72 -13.09 2.49
N ALA A 161 7.68 -12.52 3.11
CA ALA A 161 7.83 -11.87 4.40
C ALA A 161 6.66 -12.19 5.33
N ALA A 162 7.03 -12.62 6.53
CA ALA A 162 6.10 -12.78 7.65
C ALA A 162 5.96 -11.45 8.40
N ASP A 163 4.78 -11.24 8.97
CA ASP A 163 4.49 -10.24 9.99
C ASP A 163 3.77 -10.94 11.14
N ALA A 164 3.19 -10.17 12.06
CA ALA A 164 2.42 -10.72 13.18
C ALA A 164 1.02 -11.25 12.77
N THR A 165 0.71 -11.32 11.47
CA THR A 165 -0.60 -11.80 11.00
C THR A 165 -0.72 -13.31 11.18
N VAL A 166 -1.79 -13.73 11.83
CA VAL A 166 -2.14 -15.15 11.99
C VAL A 166 -3.12 -15.56 10.90
N GLU A 167 -2.95 -16.74 10.31
CA GLU A 167 -3.92 -17.24 9.32
C GLU A 167 -5.31 -17.44 9.95
N ALA A 168 -6.38 -17.14 9.23
CA ALA A 168 -7.74 -17.33 9.73
C ALA A 168 -8.17 -18.80 9.61
N ALA A 169 -8.71 -19.36 10.69
CA ALA A 169 -9.40 -20.66 10.67
C ALA A 169 -10.83 -20.57 10.12
N GLY A 170 -11.42 -19.37 10.16
CA GLY A 170 -12.74 -19.09 9.61
C GLY A 170 -13.12 -17.63 9.81
N TRP A 171 -14.40 -17.31 9.58
CA TRP A 171 -14.96 -15.98 9.81
C TRP A 171 -16.25 -16.06 10.58
N GLU A 172 -16.48 -15.04 11.39
CA GLU A 172 -17.72 -14.86 12.12
C GLU A 172 -18.29 -13.47 11.88
N LEU A 173 -19.60 -13.35 12.05
CA LEU A 173 -20.27 -12.07 12.21
C LEU A 173 -20.28 -11.74 13.69
N ALA A 174 -19.81 -10.55 14.06
CA ALA A 174 -19.81 -10.09 15.43
C ALA A 174 -20.60 -8.80 15.56
N ALA A 175 -21.48 -8.73 16.55
CA ALA A 175 -22.15 -7.49 16.90
C ALA A 175 -21.10 -6.47 17.37
N THR A 176 -21.20 -5.24 16.88
CA THR A 176 -20.35 -4.13 17.32
C THR A 176 -20.74 -3.69 18.73
N ARG A 177 -19.82 -3.01 19.41
CA ARG A 177 -19.98 -2.55 20.80
C ARG A 177 -21.15 -1.58 21.00
N TYR A 178 -21.57 -0.87 19.96
CA TYR A 178 -22.57 0.19 20.04
C TYR A 178 -23.65 0.01 18.97
N GLY A 179 -24.90 -0.16 19.41
CA GLY A 179 -26.08 -0.16 18.55
C GLY A 179 -26.28 -1.46 17.76
N ILE A 180 -26.76 -1.33 16.52
CA ILE A 180 -27.19 -2.42 15.63
C ILE A 180 -26.11 -2.78 14.58
N GLY A 181 -24.88 -2.35 14.78
CA GLY A 181 -23.78 -2.62 13.85
C GLY A 181 -23.30 -4.06 13.95
N VAL A 182 -22.93 -4.65 12.82
CA VAL A 182 -22.28 -5.96 12.72
C VAL A 182 -21.01 -5.80 11.89
N GLU A 183 -19.97 -6.54 12.23
CA GLU A 183 -18.73 -6.63 11.46
C GLU A 183 -18.37 -8.09 11.19
N VAL A 184 -17.63 -8.33 10.10
CA VAL A 184 -17.02 -9.63 9.83
C VAL A 184 -15.65 -9.65 10.49
N ARG A 185 -15.39 -10.67 11.30
CA ARG A 185 -14.10 -10.91 11.95
C ARG A 185 -13.51 -12.22 11.46
N ALA A 186 -12.23 -12.18 11.13
CA ALA A 186 -11.46 -13.41 10.95
C ALA A 186 -11.20 -14.04 12.32
N VAL A 187 -11.43 -15.35 12.42
CA VAL A 187 -11.29 -16.13 13.64
C VAL A 187 -9.94 -16.85 13.60
N PRO A 188 -9.07 -16.68 14.61
CA PRO A 188 -7.79 -17.39 14.65
C PRO A 188 -8.00 -18.89 14.93
N PRO A 189 -7.04 -19.77 14.58
CA PRO A 189 -7.06 -21.18 14.95
C PRO A 189 -7.14 -21.35 16.45
N ALA A 190 -7.73 -22.47 16.89
CA ALA A 190 -7.81 -22.80 18.31
C ALA A 190 -6.40 -22.84 18.93
N GLY A 191 -6.24 -22.18 20.09
CA GLY A 191 -4.93 -21.99 20.70
C GLY A 191 -4.97 -20.99 21.86
N PRO A 192 -3.79 -20.59 22.38
CA PRO A 192 -3.70 -19.55 23.39
C PRO A 192 -4.28 -18.23 22.88
N GLU A 193 -4.83 -17.43 23.80
CA GLU A 193 -5.37 -16.11 23.47
C GLU A 193 -4.28 -15.23 22.83
N LEU A 194 -4.59 -14.65 21.67
CA LEU A 194 -3.66 -13.79 20.96
C LEU A 194 -3.58 -12.43 21.66
N PRO A 195 -2.41 -11.77 21.68
CA PRO A 195 -2.29 -10.39 22.14
C PRO A 195 -3.31 -9.49 21.46
N TYR A 196 -3.85 -8.53 22.22
CA TYR A 196 -4.83 -7.57 21.69
C TYR A 196 -4.29 -6.85 20.45
N GLY A 197 -5.11 -6.81 19.39
CA GLY A 197 -4.76 -6.15 18.13
C GLY A 197 -3.91 -7.00 17.18
N THR A 198 -3.68 -8.28 17.48
CA THR A 198 -3.05 -9.22 16.54
C THR A 198 -3.88 -9.31 15.26
N PRO A 199 -3.33 -9.02 14.07
CA PRO A 199 -4.04 -9.18 12.81
C PRO A 199 -4.34 -10.66 12.55
N VAL A 200 -5.57 -10.97 12.14
CA VAL A 200 -6.00 -12.32 11.78
C VAL A 200 -6.59 -12.30 10.37
N GLY A 201 -6.23 -13.29 9.56
CA GLY A 201 -6.65 -13.39 8.17
C GLY A 201 -5.91 -12.46 7.22
N LEU A 202 -6.16 -12.63 5.91
CA LEU A 202 -5.51 -11.81 4.90
C LEU A 202 -6.08 -10.38 4.88
N PRO A 203 -5.22 -9.34 4.90
CA PRO A 203 -5.68 -7.96 4.78
C PRO A 203 -6.00 -7.63 3.31
N VAL A 204 -7.14 -8.13 2.82
CA VAL A 204 -7.63 -8.04 1.42
C VAL A 204 -7.46 -6.64 0.83
N GLU A 205 -7.89 -5.59 1.55
CA GLU A 205 -7.80 -4.20 1.08
C GLU A 205 -6.33 -3.75 0.89
N GLN A 206 -5.43 -4.06 1.83
CA GLN A 206 -4.02 -3.69 1.73
C GLN A 206 -3.31 -4.46 0.62
N MET A 207 -3.63 -5.75 0.44
CA MET A 207 -3.13 -6.55 -0.67
C MET A 207 -3.53 -5.93 -2.01
N ALA A 208 -4.81 -5.61 -2.17
CA ALA A 208 -5.32 -5.01 -3.40
C ALA A 208 -4.68 -3.63 -3.66
N ALA A 209 -4.55 -2.78 -2.64
CA ALA A 209 -3.89 -1.48 -2.76
C ALA A 209 -2.43 -1.61 -3.22
N ALA A 210 -1.68 -2.54 -2.62
CA ALA A 210 -0.28 -2.81 -2.97
C ALA A 210 -0.15 -3.31 -4.42
N LEU A 211 -1.07 -4.18 -4.88
CA LEU A 211 -1.09 -4.68 -6.25
C LEU A 211 -1.41 -3.59 -7.27
N VAL A 212 -2.42 -2.74 -7.00
CA VAL A 212 -2.73 -1.61 -7.89
C VAL A 212 -1.54 -0.66 -7.96
N TRP A 213 -0.91 -0.33 -6.83
CA TRP A 213 0.29 0.50 -6.83
C TRP A 213 1.44 -0.14 -7.61
N ALA A 214 1.66 -1.44 -7.45
CA ALA A 214 2.71 -2.16 -8.17
C ALA A 214 2.53 -2.09 -9.69
N TRP A 215 1.31 -2.21 -10.20
CA TRP A 215 1.05 -2.19 -11.65
C TRP A 215 0.82 -0.80 -12.24
N THR A 216 0.66 0.24 -11.42
CA THR A 216 0.36 1.60 -11.91
C THR A 216 1.42 2.63 -11.58
N ASP A 217 2.16 2.45 -10.49
CA ASP A 217 3.17 3.40 -10.01
C ASP A 217 4.62 2.92 -10.20
N ARG A 218 4.83 1.66 -10.58
CA ARG A 218 6.14 1.11 -10.93
C ARG A 218 6.28 0.90 -12.44
N PRO A 219 7.50 1.00 -12.98
CA PRO A 219 7.72 0.65 -14.37
C PRO A 219 7.50 -0.85 -14.57
N VAL A 220 7.03 -1.24 -15.75
CA VAL A 220 6.85 -2.65 -16.12
C VAL A 220 8.19 -3.38 -16.03
N GLY A 221 8.18 -4.59 -15.48
CA GLY A 221 9.39 -5.39 -15.29
C GLY A 221 10.25 -5.00 -14.07
N ASP A 222 9.82 -4.06 -13.23
CA ASP A 222 10.56 -3.66 -12.03
C ASP A 222 10.76 -4.86 -11.06
N PRO A 223 12.02 -5.24 -10.74
CA PRO A 223 12.32 -6.33 -9.82
C PRO A 223 11.68 -6.17 -8.44
N ALA A 224 11.44 -4.93 -8.00
CA ALA A 224 10.82 -4.65 -6.71
C ALA A 224 9.36 -5.13 -6.59
N VAL A 225 8.72 -5.46 -7.72
CA VAL A 225 7.34 -5.95 -7.78
C VAL A 225 7.21 -7.27 -8.56
N ALA A 226 8.30 -7.99 -8.77
CA ALA A 226 8.32 -9.25 -9.54
C ALA A 226 7.35 -10.33 -9.01
N GLY A 227 7.09 -10.33 -7.69
CA GLY A 227 6.17 -11.22 -7.01
C GLY A 227 4.70 -10.76 -7.00
N ALA A 228 4.36 -9.61 -7.60
CA ALA A 228 3.00 -9.06 -7.58
C ALA A 228 1.97 -10.04 -8.16
N ALA A 229 2.29 -10.77 -9.23
CA ALA A 229 1.37 -11.74 -9.80
C ALA A 229 1.10 -12.92 -8.85
N ALA A 230 2.12 -13.43 -8.14
CA ALA A 230 1.94 -14.47 -7.12
C ALA A 230 1.15 -13.96 -5.91
N LEU A 231 1.35 -12.70 -5.52
CA LEU A 231 0.56 -12.04 -4.49
C LEU A 231 -0.92 -11.92 -4.89
N TYR A 232 -1.21 -11.61 -6.16
CA TYR A 232 -2.57 -11.61 -6.69
C TYR A 232 -3.21 -13.00 -6.65
N GLU A 233 -2.49 -14.06 -7.03
CA GLU A 233 -3.05 -15.43 -6.95
C GLU A 233 -3.40 -15.81 -5.51
N ARG A 234 -2.61 -15.38 -4.52
CA ARG A 234 -2.95 -15.56 -3.09
C ARG A 234 -4.20 -14.78 -2.70
N LEU A 235 -4.36 -13.55 -3.19
CA LEU A 235 -5.57 -12.74 -2.96
C LEU A 235 -6.80 -13.38 -3.62
N ARG A 236 -6.67 -13.82 -4.87
CA ARG A 236 -7.75 -14.49 -5.62
C ARG A 236 -8.21 -15.76 -4.91
N ALA A 237 -7.28 -16.60 -4.46
CA ALA A 237 -7.60 -17.81 -3.71
C ALA A 237 -8.38 -17.51 -2.42
N GLU A 238 -8.07 -16.39 -1.74
CA GLU A 238 -8.83 -15.96 -0.56
C GLU A 238 -10.25 -15.50 -0.93
N LEU A 239 -10.39 -14.72 -2.00
CA LEU A 239 -11.70 -14.26 -2.48
C LEU A 239 -12.60 -15.39 -2.98
N GLU A 240 -12.01 -16.50 -3.42
CA GLU A 240 -12.71 -17.71 -3.84
C GLU A 240 -13.18 -18.60 -2.69
N ARG A 241 -12.82 -18.29 -1.43
CA ARG A 241 -13.28 -19.03 -0.26
C ARG A 241 -14.80 -18.85 -0.08
N PRO A 242 -15.61 -19.93 -0.13
CA PRO A 242 -17.07 -19.83 -0.02
C PRO A 242 -17.58 -19.21 1.28
N GLU A 243 -16.79 -19.29 2.35
CA GLU A 243 -17.11 -18.76 3.66
C GLU A 243 -16.68 -17.30 3.86
N LEU A 244 -15.86 -16.73 2.96
CA LEU A 244 -15.40 -15.35 3.09
C LEU A 244 -16.57 -14.38 2.88
N LEU A 245 -16.76 -13.49 3.86
CA LEU A 245 -17.66 -12.36 3.77
C LEU A 245 -16.86 -11.07 3.67
N LEU A 246 -17.02 -10.33 2.57
CA LEU A 246 -16.54 -8.96 2.45
C LEU A 246 -17.58 -8.01 3.04
N ALA A 247 -17.15 -7.16 3.97
CA ALA A 247 -17.96 -6.04 4.41
C ALA A 247 -18.27 -5.11 3.24
N LEU A 248 -19.49 -4.57 3.22
CA LEU A 248 -19.89 -3.44 2.39
C LEU A 248 -19.97 -2.21 3.30
N PRO A 249 -18.88 -1.45 3.51
CA PRO A 249 -18.82 -0.44 4.56
C PRO A 249 -19.89 0.63 4.38
N GLY A 250 -20.85 0.63 5.30
CA GLY A 250 -22.01 1.51 5.30
C GLY A 250 -23.07 1.25 4.23
N GLY A 251 -22.96 0.14 3.49
CA GLY A 251 -24.03 -0.40 2.68
C GLY A 251 -25.11 -0.99 3.59
N ARG A 252 -26.32 -0.50 3.42
CA ARG A 252 -27.47 -0.91 4.24
C ARG A 252 -28.70 -1.08 3.36
N ILE A 253 -29.36 -2.23 3.48
CA ILE A 253 -30.71 -2.38 2.96
C ILE A 253 -31.65 -1.51 3.79
N GLN A 254 -32.35 -0.59 3.12
CA GLN A 254 -33.26 0.36 3.74
C GLN A 254 -34.67 -0.22 3.82
N ASP A 255 -34.92 -1.11 4.77
CA ASP A 255 -36.23 -1.73 4.96
C ASP A 255 -36.50 -2.14 6.41
N THR A 256 -37.74 -2.55 6.71
CA THR A 256 -38.10 -3.10 8.03
C THR A 256 -37.52 -4.49 8.23
N SER A 257 -37.34 -4.91 9.48
CA SER A 257 -36.81 -6.24 9.81
C SER A 257 -37.63 -7.38 9.19
N GLU A 258 -38.96 -7.24 9.15
CA GLU A 258 -39.88 -8.22 8.57
C GLU A 258 -39.67 -8.35 7.06
N ARG A 259 -39.53 -7.23 6.35
CA ARG A 259 -39.29 -7.21 4.91
C ARG A 259 -37.90 -7.68 4.52
N ILE A 260 -36.88 -7.38 5.34
CA ILE A 260 -35.54 -7.96 5.19
C ILE A 260 -35.63 -9.49 5.31
N ALA A 261 -36.35 -10.00 6.31
CA ALA A 261 -36.53 -11.44 6.50
C ALA A 261 -37.25 -12.10 5.30
N GLU A 262 -38.27 -11.45 4.76
CA GLU A 262 -39.00 -11.91 3.57
C GLU A 262 -38.11 -11.93 2.31
N ARG A 263 -37.36 -10.85 2.08
CA ARG A 263 -36.55 -10.65 0.87
C ARG A 263 -35.31 -11.55 0.80
N PHE A 264 -34.64 -11.77 1.94
CA PHE A 264 -33.38 -12.52 1.98
C PHE A 264 -33.54 -13.97 2.46
N GLY A 265 -34.78 -14.39 2.73
CA GLY A 265 -35.14 -15.78 3.00
C GLY A 265 -34.84 -16.25 4.44
N PRO A 266 -35.15 -17.51 4.75
CA PRO A 266 -35.11 -18.02 6.12
C PRO A 266 -33.70 -18.44 6.58
N GLY A 267 -32.71 -18.53 5.68
CA GLY A 267 -31.34 -18.90 6.01
C GLY A 267 -30.72 -17.90 6.97
N ARG A 268 -30.02 -18.38 8.01
CA ARG A 268 -29.44 -17.52 9.05
C ARG A 268 -28.01 -17.91 9.38
N LEU A 269 -27.19 -16.91 9.68
CA LEU A 269 -25.86 -17.09 10.25
C LEU A 269 -25.83 -16.64 11.71
N PRO A 270 -25.04 -17.31 12.56
CA PRO A 270 -24.84 -16.88 13.93
C PRO A 270 -24.14 -15.51 13.95
N VAL A 271 -24.59 -14.64 14.86
CA VAL A 271 -23.93 -13.38 15.18
C VAL A 271 -23.39 -13.48 16.60
N ALA A 272 -22.06 -13.51 16.73
CA ALA A 272 -21.39 -13.52 18.02
C ALA A 272 -21.69 -12.22 18.79
N MET A 273 -22.03 -12.37 20.07
CA MET A 273 -22.19 -11.21 20.95
C MET A 273 -20.81 -10.76 21.43
N ASP A 274 -20.59 -9.44 21.49
CA ASP A 274 -19.41 -8.91 22.15
C ASP A 274 -19.52 -9.16 23.66
N ALA A 275 -18.72 -10.09 24.19
CA ALA A 275 -18.75 -10.55 25.59
C ALA A 275 -18.40 -9.48 26.65
N ARG A 276 -18.19 -8.22 26.24
CA ARG A 276 -17.66 -7.14 27.10
C ARG A 276 -18.71 -6.28 27.81
N LYS A 277 -20.02 -6.63 27.83
CA LYS A 277 -21.06 -5.96 28.64
C LYS A 277 -22.24 -6.85 29.06
N GLU A 278 -22.79 -6.58 30.25
CA GLU A 278 -23.97 -7.21 30.86
C GLU A 278 -25.31 -6.76 30.24
N GLU A 279 -25.39 -5.52 29.72
CA GLU A 279 -26.47 -5.07 28.84
C GLU A 279 -26.09 -5.42 27.41
N GLY A 280 -26.59 -6.56 26.92
CA GLY A 280 -26.21 -7.10 25.61
C GLY A 280 -26.51 -6.16 24.44
N PRO A 281 -25.78 -6.30 23.31
CA PRO A 281 -26.12 -5.63 22.05
C PRO A 281 -27.59 -5.83 21.70
N VAL A 282 -28.21 -4.87 20.98
CA VAL A 282 -29.53 -5.10 20.38
C VAL A 282 -29.47 -6.41 19.59
N PRO A 283 -30.39 -7.38 19.81
CA PRO A 283 -30.35 -8.64 19.08
C PRO A 283 -30.40 -8.40 17.58
N VAL A 284 -29.38 -8.88 16.86
CA VAL A 284 -29.29 -8.79 15.40
C VAL A 284 -29.42 -10.18 14.81
N THR A 285 -30.26 -10.31 13.78
CA THR A 285 -30.39 -11.52 12.97
C THR A 285 -29.69 -11.29 11.63
N ALA A 286 -28.77 -12.18 11.25
CA ALA A 286 -28.13 -12.17 9.94
C ALA A 286 -28.83 -13.16 9.01
N TYR A 287 -29.47 -12.66 7.95
CA TYR A 287 -30.13 -13.45 6.92
C TYR A 287 -29.16 -13.75 5.78
N ASP A 288 -28.95 -15.04 5.48
CA ASP A 288 -28.04 -15.49 4.43
C ASP A 288 -28.85 -15.92 3.19
N SER A 289 -28.70 -15.12 2.14
CA SER A 289 -29.31 -15.36 0.83
C SER A 289 -28.37 -16.06 -0.14
N TRP A 290 -27.15 -16.41 0.30
CA TRP A 290 -26.00 -16.93 -0.45
C TRP A 290 -25.06 -15.88 -1.09
N PRO A 291 -25.41 -14.99 -2.03
CA PRO A 291 -24.46 -13.98 -2.47
C PRO A 291 -24.32 -12.85 -1.43
N LEU A 292 -25.35 -12.65 -0.60
CA LEU A 292 -25.39 -11.61 0.41
C LEU A 292 -25.80 -12.16 1.77
N VAL A 293 -25.21 -11.58 2.79
CA VAL A 293 -25.69 -11.66 4.16
C VAL A 293 -26.18 -10.28 4.59
N VAL A 294 -27.42 -10.18 5.05
CA VAL A 294 -28.03 -8.91 5.46
C VAL A 294 -28.54 -9.02 6.90
N CYS A 295 -28.15 -8.06 7.73
CA CYS A 295 -28.52 -8.02 9.13
C CYS A 295 -29.78 -7.19 9.39
N ALA A 296 -30.65 -7.64 10.28
CA ALA A 296 -31.74 -6.85 10.83
C ALA A 296 -31.72 -6.85 12.37
N PRO A 297 -32.04 -5.72 13.03
CA PRO A 297 -32.32 -4.41 12.44
C PRO A 297 -31.06 -3.74 11.85
N GLY A 298 -31.24 -2.74 10.99
CA GLY A 298 -30.17 -1.84 10.51
C GLY A 298 -29.58 -2.15 9.14
N GLY A 299 -29.92 -3.28 8.53
CA GLY A 299 -29.63 -3.57 7.13
C GLY A 299 -28.16 -3.78 6.78
N ALA A 300 -27.25 -3.90 7.75
CA ALA A 300 -25.82 -4.06 7.49
C ALA A 300 -25.59 -5.25 6.56
N SER A 301 -24.84 -5.04 5.48
CA SER A 301 -24.75 -5.99 4.37
C SER A 301 -23.31 -6.44 4.13
N PHE A 302 -23.16 -7.72 3.77
CA PHE A 302 -21.90 -8.37 3.47
C PHE A 302 -22.05 -9.18 2.19
N LEU A 303 -21.01 -9.19 1.37
CA LEU A 303 -20.97 -9.88 0.08
C LEU A 303 -20.09 -11.11 0.18
N ARG A 304 -20.53 -12.22 -0.39
CA ARG A 304 -19.71 -13.42 -0.59
C ARG A 304 -19.11 -13.40 -1.99
N PRO A 305 -17.81 -13.11 -2.17
CA PRO A 305 -17.23 -12.89 -3.50
C PRO A 305 -17.31 -14.13 -4.38
N ALA A 306 -17.05 -15.31 -3.80
CA ALA A 306 -17.15 -16.60 -4.49
C ALA A 306 -18.55 -16.85 -5.09
N ALA A 307 -19.61 -16.41 -4.43
CA ALA A 307 -20.98 -16.60 -4.90
C ALA A 307 -21.35 -15.68 -6.08
N VAL A 308 -20.65 -14.55 -6.25
CA VAL A 308 -20.86 -13.59 -7.35
C VAL A 308 -19.80 -13.67 -8.43
N ALA A 309 -19.00 -14.74 -8.46
CA ALA A 309 -18.10 -15.04 -9.57
C ALA A 309 -18.87 -15.32 -10.88
N ASP A 310 -20.12 -15.78 -10.78
CA ASP A 310 -21.06 -15.87 -11.90
C ASP A 310 -21.62 -14.47 -12.25
N PRO A 311 -21.40 -13.97 -13.48
CA PRO A 311 -21.92 -12.68 -13.93
C PRO A 311 -23.44 -12.52 -13.81
N GLU A 312 -24.24 -13.59 -13.93
CA GLU A 312 -25.70 -13.51 -13.78
C GLU A 312 -26.13 -13.38 -12.32
N VAL A 313 -25.38 -13.97 -11.38
CA VAL A 313 -25.59 -13.73 -9.95
C VAL A 313 -25.20 -12.27 -9.63
N TRP A 314 -24.06 -11.81 -10.15
CA TRP A 314 -23.61 -10.43 -9.94
C TRP A 314 -24.61 -9.41 -10.48
N ARG A 315 -25.16 -9.62 -11.68
CA ARG A 315 -26.18 -8.75 -12.27
C ARG A 315 -27.41 -8.64 -11.38
N ARG A 316 -27.92 -9.76 -10.85
CA ARG A 316 -29.05 -9.77 -9.91
C ARG A 316 -28.75 -9.06 -8.60
N VAL A 317 -27.55 -9.22 -8.05
CA VAL A 317 -27.12 -8.50 -6.83
C VAL A 317 -27.08 -6.99 -7.08
N ARG A 318 -26.66 -6.54 -8.27
CA ARG A 318 -26.63 -5.13 -8.64
C ARG A 318 -28.00 -4.49 -8.85
N GLU A 319 -29.06 -5.28 -9.00
CA GLU A 319 -30.45 -4.76 -9.04
C GLU A 319 -30.88 -4.21 -7.66
N LEU A 320 -30.13 -4.51 -6.59
CA LEU A 320 -30.33 -3.93 -5.26
C LEU A 320 -29.79 -2.49 -5.22
N THR A 321 -30.63 -1.53 -5.56
CA THR A 321 -30.28 -0.10 -5.61
C THR A 321 -29.76 0.47 -4.29
N ASP A 322 -30.18 -0.09 -3.15
CA ASP A 322 -29.75 0.33 -1.81
C ASP A 322 -28.26 0.10 -1.54
N LEU A 323 -27.59 -0.72 -2.36
CA LEU A 323 -26.17 -1.09 -2.23
C LEU A 323 -25.33 -0.72 -3.45
N ALA A 324 -25.87 0.03 -4.41
CA ALA A 324 -25.21 0.24 -5.72
C ALA A 324 -23.77 0.80 -5.59
N GLU A 325 -23.57 1.84 -4.77
CA GLU A 325 -22.25 2.44 -4.58
C GLU A 325 -21.27 1.47 -3.90
N GLU A 326 -21.72 0.70 -2.91
CA GLU A 326 -20.89 -0.28 -2.20
C GLU A 326 -20.51 -1.44 -3.10
N LEU A 327 -21.44 -1.92 -3.93
CA LEU A 327 -21.19 -2.95 -4.93
C LEU A 327 -20.18 -2.47 -5.98
N ASP A 328 -20.28 -1.21 -6.43
CA ASP A 328 -19.28 -0.61 -7.32
C ASP A 328 -17.89 -0.52 -6.69
N ARG A 329 -17.80 -0.34 -5.36
CA ARG A 329 -16.51 -0.29 -4.66
C ARG A 329 -15.84 -1.65 -4.51
N VAL A 330 -16.61 -2.74 -4.39
CA VAL A 330 -16.04 -4.09 -4.32
C VAL A 330 -15.84 -4.73 -5.69
N ALA A 331 -16.54 -4.25 -6.73
CA ALA A 331 -16.44 -4.77 -8.09
C ALA A 331 -14.99 -4.90 -8.62
N PRO A 332 -14.05 -3.97 -8.35
CA PRO A 332 -12.66 -4.13 -8.79
C PRO A 332 -11.94 -5.36 -8.21
N LEU A 333 -12.37 -5.86 -7.05
CA LEU A 333 -11.78 -7.03 -6.38
C LEU A 333 -12.31 -8.36 -6.93
N LEU A 334 -13.54 -8.37 -7.47
CA LEU A 334 -14.20 -9.59 -7.92
C LEU A 334 -13.52 -10.21 -9.16
N ALA A 335 -13.80 -11.49 -9.40
CA ALA A 335 -13.38 -12.17 -10.63
C ALA A 335 -13.87 -11.39 -11.87
N GLY A 336 -13.01 -11.21 -12.88
CA GLY A 336 -13.30 -10.36 -14.04
C GLY A 336 -13.25 -8.84 -13.76
N GLY A 337 -13.14 -8.43 -12.50
CA GLY A 337 -13.03 -7.06 -12.04
C GLY A 337 -11.72 -6.38 -12.46
N GLY A 338 -11.57 -5.13 -12.02
CA GLY A 338 -10.43 -4.28 -12.39
C GLY A 338 -9.07 -4.89 -12.05
N LEU A 339 -8.93 -5.51 -10.87
CA LEU A 339 -7.67 -6.07 -10.41
C LEU A 339 -7.25 -7.30 -11.24
N ASP A 340 -8.20 -8.16 -11.59
CA ASP A 340 -7.98 -9.29 -12.51
C ASP A 340 -7.53 -8.80 -13.89
N ARG A 341 -8.20 -7.78 -14.44
CA ARG A 341 -7.81 -7.19 -15.72
C ARG A 341 -6.43 -6.53 -15.67
N MET A 342 -6.06 -5.87 -14.56
CA MET A 342 -4.71 -5.35 -14.36
C MET A 342 -3.67 -6.47 -14.31
N MET A 343 -3.94 -7.56 -13.60
CA MET A 343 -3.05 -8.73 -13.57
C MET A 343 -2.83 -9.28 -14.98
N ARG A 344 -3.92 -9.51 -15.73
CA ARG A 344 -3.84 -10.02 -17.11
C ARG A 344 -3.06 -9.07 -18.02
N ARG A 345 -3.27 -7.76 -17.88
CA ARG A 345 -2.52 -6.73 -18.63
C ARG A 345 -1.03 -6.74 -18.28
N SER A 346 -0.68 -6.89 -16.99
CA SER A 346 0.73 -6.94 -16.57
C SER A 346 1.51 -8.09 -17.22
N ARG A 347 0.81 -9.15 -17.67
CA ARG A 347 1.38 -10.32 -18.35
C ARG A 347 1.25 -10.29 -19.87
N SER A 348 0.57 -9.30 -20.46
CA SER A 348 0.28 -9.30 -21.89
C SER A 348 1.43 -8.79 -22.77
N GLY A 349 2.44 -8.13 -22.17
CA GLY A 349 3.51 -7.46 -22.92
C GLY A 349 3.04 -6.22 -23.68
N ALA A 350 1.83 -5.72 -23.43
CA ALA A 350 1.29 -4.55 -24.13
C ALA A 350 2.06 -3.25 -23.83
N VAL A 351 2.74 -3.18 -22.69
CA VAL A 351 3.62 -2.06 -22.31
C VAL A 351 5.04 -2.60 -22.19
N PRO A 352 6.04 -1.98 -22.83
CA PRO A 352 7.43 -2.44 -22.77
C PRO A 352 8.03 -2.38 -21.36
N ASP A 353 8.99 -3.26 -21.08
CA ASP A 353 9.78 -3.22 -19.84
C ASP A 353 10.46 -1.85 -19.67
N GLY A 354 10.45 -1.34 -18.44
CA GLY A 354 10.95 -0.02 -18.07
C GLY A 354 9.97 1.13 -18.34
N ALA A 355 8.92 0.95 -19.13
CA ALA A 355 7.88 1.96 -19.35
C ALA A 355 6.81 1.94 -18.24
N TYR A 356 6.07 3.04 -18.09
CA TYR A 356 5.00 3.17 -17.12
C TYR A 356 3.63 2.99 -17.77
N GLU A 357 2.73 2.23 -17.14
CA GLU A 357 1.31 2.20 -17.52
C GLU A 357 0.67 3.59 -17.48
N ALA A 358 1.16 4.45 -16.58
CA ALA A 358 0.72 5.82 -16.44
C ALA A 358 1.19 6.76 -17.55
N ASP A 359 2.06 6.33 -18.49
CA ASP A 359 2.41 7.07 -19.72
C ASP A 359 1.56 6.58 -20.89
N PRO A 360 0.49 7.33 -21.29
CA PRO A 360 -0.40 6.95 -22.39
C PRO A 360 0.32 6.71 -23.72
N ARG A 361 1.50 7.31 -23.94
CA ARG A 361 2.28 7.11 -25.18
C ARG A 361 2.78 5.68 -25.30
N SER A 362 2.99 5.02 -24.15
CA SER A 362 3.38 3.62 -24.07
C SER A 362 2.16 2.71 -23.88
N SER A 363 1.18 3.13 -23.07
CA SER A 363 0.07 2.25 -22.66
C SER A 363 -1.14 2.26 -23.60
N CYS A 364 -1.36 3.33 -24.36
CA CYS A 364 -2.43 3.46 -25.36
C CYS A 364 -2.09 4.48 -26.48
N PRO A 365 -1.02 4.25 -27.27
CA PRO A 365 -0.53 5.22 -28.27
C PRO A 365 -1.56 5.64 -29.31
N GLU A 366 -2.47 4.75 -29.72
CA GLU A 366 -3.54 5.07 -30.67
C GLU A 366 -4.53 6.10 -30.11
N LEU A 367 -4.84 6.02 -28.82
CA LEU A 367 -5.69 7.01 -28.15
C LEU A 367 -4.97 8.36 -28.07
N VAL A 368 -3.67 8.37 -27.75
CA VAL A 368 -2.86 9.59 -27.74
C VAL A 368 -2.86 10.25 -29.12
N ALA A 369 -2.67 9.49 -30.20
CA ALA A 369 -2.70 10.03 -31.56
C ALA A 369 -4.04 10.71 -31.88
N ARG A 370 -5.15 10.09 -31.47
CA ARG A 370 -6.50 10.65 -31.65
C ARG A 370 -6.71 11.93 -30.85
N VAL A 371 -6.34 11.93 -29.57
CA VAL A 371 -6.45 13.12 -28.70
C VAL A 371 -5.58 14.25 -29.22
N ALA A 372 -4.34 13.95 -29.62
CA ALA A 372 -3.42 14.93 -30.18
C ALA A 372 -3.99 15.57 -31.46
N GLN A 373 -4.57 14.75 -32.35
CA GLN A 373 -5.24 15.23 -33.55
C GLN A 373 -6.43 16.14 -33.25
N GLU A 374 -7.31 15.72 -32.34
CA GLU A 374 -8.52 16.49 -31.99
C GLU A 374 -8.19 17.81 -31.27
N LEU A 375 -7.15 17.83 -30.44
CA LEU A 375 -6.69 19.05 -29.75
C LEU A 375 -5.74 19.92 -30.60
N GLY A 376 -5.33 19.45 -31.78
CA GLY A 376 -4.35 20.16 -32.63
C GLY A 376 -2.96 20.28 -31.98
N THR A 377 -2.52 19.24 -31.27
CA THR A 377 -1.25 19.20 -30.52
C THR A 377 -0.35 18.02 -30.91
N GLY A 378 0.86 17.98 -30.37
CA GLY A 378 1.74 16.81 -30.41
C GLY A 378 1.35 15.72 -29.40
N ALA A 379 1.90 14.52 -29.60
CA ALA A 379 1.60 13.35 -28.79
C ALA A 379 1.88 13.54 -27.28
N ASP A 380 2.92 14.29 -26.91
CA ASP A 380 3.24 14.57 -25.51
C ASP A 380 2.14 15.39 -24.82
N ALA A 381 1.59 16.40 -25.49
CA ALA A 381 0.50 17.22 -24.96
C ALA A 381 -0.82 16.43 -24.87
N GLY A 382 -1.12 15.60 -25.87
CA GLY A 382 -2.24 14.66 -25.82
C GLY A 382 -2.12 13.65 -24.67
N ALA A 383 -0.92 13.13 -24.42
CA ALA A 383 -0.65 12.25 -23.28
C ALA A 383 -0.82 12.96 -21.94
N LEU A 384 -0.30 14.20 -21.81
CA LEU A 384 -0.50 15.00 -20.61
C LEU A 384 -1.99 15.28 -20.35
N TYR A 385 -2.76 15.57 -21.40
CA TYR A 385 -4.21 15.76 -21.28
C TYR A 385 -4.90 14.51 -20.71
N LEU A 386 -4.62 13.33 -21.24
CA LEU A 386 -5.18 12.06 -20.73
C LEU A 386 -4.78 11.78 -19.28
N GLN A 387 -3.52 12.06 -18.91
CA GLN A 387 -3.05 11.94 -17.52
C GLN A 387 -3.81 12.87 -16.58
N LEU A 388 -4.01 14.13 -16.99
CA LEU A 388 -4.81 15.10 -16.25
C LEU A 388 -6.29 14.70 -16.20
N ALA A 389 -6.83 14.03 -17.20
CA ALA A 389 -8.22 13.61 -17.25
C ALA A 389 -8.53 12.39 -16.37
N ALA A 390 -7.64 11.41 -16.34
CA ALA A 390 -7.93 10.11 -15.73
C ALA A 390 -7.28 9.91 -14.35
N LEU A 391 -6.06 10.41 -14.13
CA LEU A 391 -5.31 10.03 -12.93
C LEU A 391 -5.73 10.87 -11.71
N ALA A 392 -5.76 10.22 -10.55
CA ALA A 392 -6.07 10.86 -9.27
C ALA A 392 -4.98 11.87 -8.85
N ALA A 393 -3.71 11.50 -9.00
CA ALA A 393 -2.55 12.29 -8.55
C ALA A 393 -1.50 12.57 -9.64
N PRO A 394 -1.86 13.20 -10.79
CA PRO A 394 -0.92 13.59 -11.83
C PRO A 394 -0.16 14.87 -11.40
N THR A 395 0.58 14.78 -10.30
CA THR A 395 1.48 15.87 -9.88
C THR A 395 2.54 16.08 -10.94
N ASP A 396 3.07 17.29 -11.04
CA ASP A 396 4.14 17.63 -11.98
C ASP A 396 5.36 16.69 -11.83
N ARG A 397 5.65 16.24 -10.60
CA ARG A 397 6.70 15.27 -10.30
C ARG A 397 6.37 13.89 -10.87
N ASN A 398 5.14 13.41 -10.67
CA ASN A 398 4.71 12.10 -11.14
C ASN A 398 4.66 12.05 -12.67
N VAL A 399 4.07 13.06 -13.31
CA VAL A 399 4.03 13.20 -14.78
C VAL A 399 5.45 13.14 -15.37
N ARG A 400 6.40 13.90 -14.81
CA ARG A 400 7.79 13.85 -15.27
C ARG A 400 8.43 12.47 -15.11
N ARG A 401 8.20 11.81 -13.97
CA ARG A 401 8.72 10.47 -13.71
C ARG A 401 8.16 9.47 -14.73
N TRP A 402 6.85 9.42 -14.89
CA TRP A 402 6.20 8.43 -15.77
C TRP A 402 6.59 8.64 -17.24
N ASN A 403 6.67 9.89 -17.69
CA ASN A 403 6.95 10.20 -19.10
C ASN A 403 8.45 10.29 -19.41
N GLY A 404 9.33 10.16 -18.41
CA GLY A 404 10.78 10.37 -18.56
C GLY A 404 11.15 11.81 -18.96
N TRP A 405 10.34 12.80 -18.61
CA TRP A 405 10.53 14.18 -19.03
C TRP A 405 11.46 14.96 -18.11
N SER A 406 12.36 15.74 -18.71
CA SER A 406 13.07 16.80 -18.01
C SER A 406 12.10 17.93 -17.60
N THR A 407 12.51 18.75 -16.62
CA THR A 407 11.74 19.94 -16.23
C THR A 407 11.47 20.87 -17.41
N LYS A 408 12.45 21.03 -18.30
CA LYS A 408 12.32 21.86 -19.51
C LYS A 408 11.27 21.29 -20.47
N ARG A 409 11.37 19.99 -20.79
CA ARG A 409 10.41 19.34 -21.69
C ARG A 409 8.98 19.43 -21.14
N HIS A 410 8.82 19.19 -19.84
CA HIS A 410 7.51 19.30 -19.22
C HIS A 410 6.93 20.73 -19.32
N ALA A 411 7.76 21.76 -19.14
CA ALA A 411 7.31 23.15 -19.30
C ALA A 411 6.86 23.46 -20.73
N GLU A 412 7.58 22.96 -21.75
CA GLU A 412 7.20 23.10 -23.16
C GLU A 412 5.85 22.43 -23.46
N VAL A 413 5.68 21.18 -23.02
CA VAL A 413 4.43 20.41 -23.23
C VAL A 413 3.24 21.07 -22.53
N ARG A 414 3.45 21.62 -21.32
CA ARG A 414 2.40 22.37 -20.63
C ARG A 414 2.00 23.64 -21.37
N ALA A 415 2.96 24.39 -21.90
CA ALA A 415 2.67 25.61 -22.65
C ALA A 415 1.89 25.30 -23.94
N GLU A 416 2.28 24.22 -24.64
CA GLU A 416 1.55 23.72 -25.82
C GLU A 416 0.10 23.35 -25.45
N LEU A 417 -0.09 22.51 -24.42
CA LEU A 417 -1.43 22.07 -24.04
C LEU A 417 -2.30 23.23 -23.54
N LEU A 418 -1.74 24.17 -22.78
CA LEU A 418 -2.44 25.38 -22.33
C LEU A 418 -2.90 26.25 -23.50
N GLY A 419 -2.12 26.31 -24.57
CA GLY A 419 -2.46 27.06 -25.79
C GLY A 419 -3.71 26.57 -26.51
N THR A 420 -4.18 25.34 -26.23
CA THR A 420 -5.41 24.79 -26.82
C THR A 420 -6.68 25.32 -26.15
N GLY A 421 -6.58 25.85 -24.92
CA GLY A 421 -7.72 26.21 -24.09
C GLY A 421 -8.47 25.02 -23.46
N ALA A 422 -8.09 23.77 -23.74
CA ALA A 422 -8.71 22.57 -23.17
C ALA A 422 -8.38 22.36 -21.68
N VAL A 423 -7.39 23.10 -21.17
CA VAL A 423 -6.97 23.11 -19.77
C VAL A 423 -6.80 24.54 -19.29
N VAL A 424 -6.85 24.73 -17.96
CA VAL A 424 -6.62 26.02 -17.32
C VAL A 424 -5.39 25.96 -16.42
N GLU A 425 -4.66 27.07 -16.36
CA GLU A 425 -3.62 27.27 -15.36
C GLU A 425 -4.23 27.86 -14.09
N ALA A 426 -3.94 27.25 -12.94
CA ALA A 426 -4.45 27.71 -11.65
C ALA A 426 -3.51 27.34 -10.50
N LYS A 427 -3.71 27.97 -9.34
CA LYS A 427 -3.05 27.58 -8.10
C LYS A 427 -4.04 26.90 -7.17
N ARG A 428 -3.94 25.58 -7.04
CA ARG A 428 -4.71 24.77 -6.10
C ARG A 428 -3.79 24.24 -5.00
N ALA A 429 -4.15 24.46 -3.73
CA ALA A 429 -3.32 24.04 -2.61
C ALA A 429 -3.09 22.53 -2.64
N ARG A 430 -1.86 22.08 -2.38
CA ARG A 430 -1.46 20.65 -2.35
C ARG A 430 -1.63 19.85 -3.65
N ALA A 431 -2.15 20.43 -4.74
CA ALA A 431 -2.34 19.71 -6.00
C ALA A 431 -1.02 19.26 -6.66
N GLY A 432 0.09 19.96 -6.39
CA GLY A 432 1.42 19.61 -6.89
C GLY A 432 1.57 19.71 -8.41
N ARG A 433 0.68 20.45 -9.09
CA ARG A 433 0.68 20.68 -10.54
C ARG A 433 0.14 22.07 -10.87
N THR A 434 0.37 22.53 -12.10
CA THR A 434 -0.05 23.86 -12.58
C THR A 434 -1.22 23.86 -13.55
N LEU A 435 -1.43 22.76 -14.28
CA LEU A 435 -2.55 22.61 -15.23
C LEU A 435 -3.67 21.75 -14.65
N PHE A 436 -4.90 22.11 -15.00
CA PHE A 436 -6.13 21.47 -14.53
C PHE A 436 -7.15 21.40 -15.66
N LEU A 437 -8.01 20.39 -15.63
CA LEU A 437 -9.23 20.44 -16.44
C LEU A 437 -10.19 21.46 -15.84
N PRO A 438 -10.99 22.17 -16.68
CA PRO A 438 -12.10 22.96 -16.21
C PRO A 438 -13.08 22.11 -15.38
N GLY A 439 -13.64 22.69 -14.31
CA GLY A 439 -14.67 22.05 -13.50
C GLY A 439 -14.49 22.18 -11.99
N GLU A 440 -15.39 21.54 -11.27
CA GLU A 440 -15.43 21.55 -9.81
C GLU A 440 -14.23 20.84 -9.18
N TRP A 441 -13.91 21.27 -7.96
CA TRP A 441 -12.75 20.82 -7.23
C TRP A 441 -13.14 20.25 -5.88
N THR A 442 -12.62 19.08 -5.55
CA THR A 442 -12.83 18.44 -4.26
C THR A 442 -11.58 18.59 -3.40
N GLU A 443 -11.72 19.33 -2.30
CA GLU A 443 -10.68 19.44 -1.27
C GLU A 443 -10.66 18.18 -0.39
N LEU A 444 -9.50 17.52 -0.30
CA LEU A 444 -9.26 16.35 0.55
C LEU A 444 -8.10 16.60 1.51
N LYS A 445 -8.12 15.99 2.69
CA LYS A 445 -6.98 16.06 3.64
C LYS A 445 -5.96 14.96 3.39
N SER A 446 -4.77 15.18 3.96
CA SER A 446 -3.69 14.19 4.01
C SER A 446 -4.21 12.84 4.52
N PRO A 447 -3.80 11.71 3.92
CA PRO A 447 -2.78 11.59 2.86
C PRO A 447 -3.28 11.88 1.43
N HIS A 448 -4.60 12.05 1.24
CA HIS A 448 -5.18 12.22 -0.09
C HIS A 448 -4.91 13.63 -0.66
N LEU A 449 -4.56 13.67 -1.94
CA LEU A 449 -4.43 14.92 -2.67
C LEU A 449 -5.82 15.39 -3.15
N PRO A 450 -6.08 16.70 -3.15
CA PRO A 450 -7.29 17.23 -3.76
C PRO A 450 -7.27 17.01 -5.29
N LEU A 451 -8.45 16.85 -5.88
CA LEU A 451 -8.63 16.48 -7.28
C LEU A 451 -9.94 17.03 -7.86
N GLU A 452 -10.06 16.97 -9.18
CA GLU A 452 -11.30 17.32 -9.89
C GLU A 452 -12.46 16.41 -9.44
N THR A 453 -13.60 17.01 -9.09
CA THR A 453 -14.78 16.27 -8.57
C THR A 453 -15.23 15.18 -9.54
N ALA A 454 -15.13 15.42 -10.85
CA ALA A 454 -15.47 14.46 -11.90
C ALA A 454 -14.67 13.14 -11.84
N LYS A 455 -13.51 13.11 -11.17
CA LYS A 455 -12.70 11.90 -11.02
C LYS A 455 -13.16 10.99 -9.88
N LEU A 456 -13.93 11.50 -8.92
CA LEU A 456 -14.36 10.72 -7.76
C LEU A 456 -15.13 9.47 -8.19
N ALA A 457 -16.07 9.62 -9.13
CA ALA A 457 -16.86 8.51 -9.66
C ALA A 457 -15.98 7.47 -10.39
N ALA A 458 -15.02 7.92 -11.21
CA ALA A 458 -14.10 7.04 -11.93
C ALA A 458 -13.23 6.19 -10.99
N HIS A 459 -12.91 6.71 -9.81
CA HIS A 459 -12.17 5.99 -8.77
C HIS A 459 -13.06 5.33 -7.70
N ALA A 460 -14.39 5.35 -7.88
CA ALA A 460 -15.38 4.86 -6.90
C ALA A 460 -15.18 5.44 -5.49
N VAL A 461 -14.77 6.70 -5.40
CA VAL A 461 -14.46 7.38 -4.13
C VAL A 461 -15.63 8.22 -3.66
N ARG A 462 -15.96 8.08 -2.38
CA ARG A 462 -16.89 8.98 -1.68
C ARG A 462 -16.17 9.66 -0.51
N PRO A 463 -15.99 10.99 -0.55
CA PRO A 463 -15.54 11.74 0.61
C PRO A 463 -16.54 11.63 1.76
N MET A 464 -16.04 11.48 2.98
CA MET A 464 -16.85 11.37 4.20
C MET A 464 -16.58 12.55 5.14
N TRP A 465 -17.43 12.69 6.15
CA TRP A 465 -17.16 13.56 7.31
C TRP A 465 -15.84 13.15 7.98
N SER A 466 -15.22 14.07 8.73
CA SER A 466 -13.93 13.87 9.44
C SER A 466 -12.71 13.56 8.55
N ASN A 467 -12.78 13.89 7.26
CA ASN A 467 -11.70 13.71 6.27
C ASN A 467 -11.39 12.25 5.90
N ALA A 468 -12.28 11.32 6.23
CA ALA A 468 -12.21 9.95 5.74
C ALA A 468 -12.71 9.87 4.30
N ILE A 469 -12.40 8.75 3.62
CA ILE A 469 -12.97 8.40 2.32
C ILE A 469 -13.52 6.97 2.38
N ARG A 470 -14.51 6.66 1.55
CA ARG A 470 -14.80 5.29 1.12
C ARG A 470 -14.22 5.10 -0.27
N SER A 471 -13.44 4.04 -0.45
CA SER A 471 -12.78 3.70 -1.70
C SER A 471 -12.56 2.19 -1.78
N PRO A 472 -12.41 1.61 -2.98
CA PRO A 472 -12.14 0.18 -3.15
C PRO A 472 -10.89 -0.35 -2.43
N PHE A 473 -9.88 0.50 -2.23
CA PHE A 473 -8.54 0.07 -1.81
C PHE A 473 -7.98 0.89 -0.63
N GLY A 474 -8.83 1.51 0.19
CA GLY A 474 -8.42 2.43 1.28
C GLY A 474 -7.66 3.71 0.85
N ARG A 475 -7.45 3.88 -0.46
CA ARG A 475 -6.74 4.97 -1.15
C ARG A 475 -7.42 5.28 -2.48
N ILE A 476 -7.14 6.46 -3.03
CA ILE A 476 -7.65 6.86 -4.35
C ILE A 476 -6.72 6.26 -5.42
N LEU A 477 -6.99 5.02 -5.81
CA LEU A 477 -6.20 4.27 -6.79
C LEU A 477 -7.05 3.92 -8.01
N ALA A 478 -6.39 3.46 -9.08
CA ALA A 478 -7.05 3.02 -10.30
C ALA A 478 -7.97 1.82 -10.04
N THR A 479 -9.18 1.86 -10.56
CA THR A 479 -10.22 0.81 -10.41
C THR A 479 -10.27 -0.14 -11.60
N ALA A 480 -9.52 0.16 -12.66
CA ALA A 480 -9.38 -0.61 -13.88
C ALA A 480 -8.00 -0.33 -14.50
N PRO A 481 -7.51 -1.16 -15.44
CA PRO A 481 -6.29 -0.85 -16.19
C PRO A 481 -6.25 0.59 -16.71
N LEU A 482 -5.10 1.27 -16.60
CA LEU A 482 -5.02 2.71 -16.89
C LEU A 482 -5.41 3.07 -18.33
N HIS A 483 -5.08 2.23 -19.32
CA HIS A 483 -5.54 2.43 -20.69
C HIS A 483 -7.08 2.47 -20.85
N GLU A 484 -7.81 1.64 -20.09
CA GLU A 484 -9.28 1.67 -20.05
C GLU A 484 -9.77 2.96 -19.39
N MET A 485 -9.11 3.38 -18.30
CA MET A 485 -9.45 4.62 -17.60
C MET A 485 -9.17 5.86 -18.45
N PHE A 486 -8.09 5.87 -19.24
CA PHE A 486 -7.79 6.95 -20.20
C PHE A 486 -8.87 7.04 -21.28
N ALA A 487 -9.25 5.91 -21.87
CA ALA A 487 -10.32 5.86 -22.86
C ALA A 487 -11.65 6.35 -22.28
N ALA A 488 -12.05 5.84 -21.11
CA ALA A 488 -13.28 6.26 -20.44
C ALA A 488 -13.29 7.74 -20.04
N ALA A 489 -12.13 8.29 -19.65
CA ALA A 489 -12.01 9.71 -19.35
C ALA A 489 -12.18 10.58 -20.60
N TRP A 490 -11.61 10.16 -21.73
CA TRP A 490 -11.77 10.86 -23.01
C TRP A 490 -13.23 10.88 -23.47
N GLU A 491 -13.89 9.72 -23.48
CA GLU A 491 -15.29 9.62 -23.91
C GLU A 491 -16.23 10.44 -23.03
N ARG A 492 -16.01 10.45 -21.70
CA ARG A 492 -16.82 11.25 -20.78
C ARG A 492 -16.70 12.75 -21.04
N LEU A 493 -15.50 13.24 -21.36
CA LEU A 493 -15.27 14.66 -21.61
C LEU A 493 -15.89 15.10 -22.94
N ARG A 494 -15.85 14.25 -23.98
CA ARG A 494 -16.53 14.49 -25.25
C ARG A 494 -18.05 14.45 -25.14
N GLY A 495 -18.58 13.49 -24.37
CA GLY A 495 -20.02 13.37 -24.15
C GLY A 495 -20.62 14.53 -23.33
N GLY A 496 -19.82 15.16 -22.47
CA GLY A 496 -20.23 16.33 -21.67
C GLY A 496 -20.37 17.62 -22.48
N GLU A 497 -19.63 17.77 -23.59
CA GLU A 497 -19.76 18.92 -24.50
C GLU A 497 -21.07 18.89 -25.30
N ALA A 498 -21.67 17.71 -25.52
CA ALA A 498 -22.93 17.57 -26.26
C ALA A 498 -24.20 17.93 -25.44
N THR A 499 -24.07 18.24 -24.15
CA THR A 499 -25.19 18.60 -23.26
C THR A 499 -25.21 20.07 -22.84
N ALA A 500 -24.38 20.91 -23.47
CA ALA A 500 -24.21 22.32 -23.14
C ALA A 500 -24.54 23.25 -24.32
N ASP A 501 -25.60 22.96 -25.08
CA ASP A 501 -26.21 23.85 -26.07
C ASP A 501 -27.73 23.98 -25.83
#